data_AF-A0A6I1I094-F1
#
_entry.id   AF-A0A6I1I094-F1
#
_cell.length_a   1.000
_cell.length_b   1.000
_cell.length_c   1.000
_cell.angle_alpha   90.00
_cell.angle_beta   90.00
_cell.angle_gamma   90.00
#
_symmetry.space_group_name_H-M   'P 1'
#
loop_
_entity.id
_entity.type
_entity.pdbx_description
1 polymer ?
#
loop_
_entity_poly.entity_id
_entity_poly.type
_entity_poly.pdbx_seq_one_letter_code
_entity_poly.pdbx_strand_id
1 'polypeptide(L)'
;MALLEQLQAMIAAYNERMHVLRLVRELDLPDCWVAAGFVRCCVWDHLHQRSPSPMPHDIDVIWYDPSKATQAHDAMLESSLIARDGTLGWSVKNQARMHERNADLPYLTASDAMRYWPETATAVGVRLNDLAGIDIAAPFGLHDLFDLVVRPTERFLTAKQSVYAGRVRGKNWQGTWPKLRIEFPGAASCRALEPD
;
A
#
# COMPACT_ATOMS: atom_id res chain seq x y z
N MET A 1 -14.47 13.05 -12.44
CA MET A 1 -13.85 11.71 -12.54
C MET A 1 -13.69 11.17 -11.13
N ALA A 2 -14.27 10.02 -10.83
CA ALA A 2 -14.20 9.42 -9.50
C ALA A 2 -12.75 9.01 -9.17
N LEU A 3 -12.30 9.10 -7.91
CA LEU A 3 -10.91 8.78 -7.51
C LEU A 3 -10.44 7.39 -7.95
N LEU A 4 -11.37 6.42 -8.02
CA LEU A 4 -11.10 5.07 -8.54
C LEU A 4 -10.65 5.11 -10.01
N GLU A 5 -11.39 5.78 -10.88
CA GLU A 5 -11.07 5.93 -12.30
C GLU A 5 -9.73 6.64 -12.49
N GLN A 6 -9.46 7.66 -11.66
CA GLN A 6 -8.17 8.36 -11.70
C GLN A 6 -7.02 7.41 -11.37
N LEU A 7 -7.16 6.60 -10.31
CA LEU A 7 -6.12 5.65 -9.92
C LEU A 7 -5.91 4.57 -10.99
N GLN A 8 -6.99 4.02 -11.56
CA GLN A 8 -6.90 3.06 -12.66
C GLN A 8 -6.14 3.66 -13.85
N ALA A 9 -6.49 4.87 -14.27
CA ALA A 9 -5.83 5.56 -15.37
C ALA A 9 -4.34 5.83 -15.08
N MET A 10 -4.00 6.27 -13.85
CA MET A 10 -2.61 6.51 -13.45
C MET A 10 -1.78 5.24 -13.50
N ILE A 11 -2.28 4.11 -12.98
CA ILE A 11 -1.54 2.84 -13.02
C ILE A 11 -1.40 2.34 -14.47
N ALA A 12 -2.49 2.40 -15.25
CA ALA A 12 -2.51 1.92 -16.64
C ALA A 12 -1.61 2.73 -17.58
N ALA A 13 -1.32 4.00 -17.25
CA ALA A 13 -0.46 4.86 -18.05
C ALA A 13 1.01 4.42 -18.09
N TYR A 14 1.45 3.56 -17.15
CA TYR A 14 2.84 3.13 -17.05
C TYR A 14 3.00 1.65 -17.37
N ASN A 15 3.72 1.36 -18.46
CA ASN A 15 3.96 -0.02 -18.93
C ASN A 15 4.63 -0.91 -17.88
N GLU A 16 5.60 -0.37 -17.12
CA GLU A 16 6.29 -1.10 -16.05
C GLU A 16 5.33 -1.52 -14.93
N ARG A 17 4.36 -0.67 -14.58
CA ARG A 17 3.34 -0.99 -13.58
C ARG A 17 2.41 -2.08 -14.10
N MET A 18 1.99 -1.97 -15.35
CA MET A 18 1.17 -2.99 -15.98
C MET A 18 1.91 -4.33 -16.14
N HIS A 19 3.23 -4.31 -16.37
CA HIS A 19 4.08 -5.48 -16.37
C HIS A 19 4.07 -6.18 -15.00
N VAL A 20 4.29 -5.43 -13.91
CA VAL A 20 4.17 -5.96 -12.54
C VAL A 20 2.83 -6.63 -12.29
N LEU A 21 1.71 -5.97 -12.67
CA LEU A 21 0.38 -6.53 -12.45
C LEU A 21 0.13 -7.82 -13.27
N ARG A 22 0.68 -7.92 -14.49
CA ARG A 22 0.58 -9.15 -15.30
C ARG A 22 1.34 -10.30 -14.66
N LEU A 23 2.59 -10.07 -14.22
CA LEU A 23 3.40 -11.09 -13.55
C LEU A 23 2.75 -11.61 -12.28
N VAL A 24 2.16 -10.72 -11.48
CA VAL A 24 1.47 -11.11 -10.24
C VAL A 24 0.16 -11.85 -10.53
N ARG A 25 -0.59 -11.45 -11.56
CA ARG A 25 -1.80 -12.16 -11.99
C ARG A 25 -1.49 -13.61 -12.40
N GLU A 26 -0.35 -13.85 -13.05
CA GLU A 26 0.10 -15.20 -13.45
C GLU A 26 0.46 -16.13 -12.26
N LEU A 27 0.45 -15.63 -11.02
CA LEU A 27 0.56 -16.51 -9.85
C LEU A 27 -0.76 -17.20 -9.51
N ASP A 28 -1.89 -16.71 -10.05
CA ASP A 28 -3.23 -17.27 -9.85
C ASP A 28 -3.58 -17.49 -8.36
N LEU A 29 -3.24 -16.49 -7.54
CA LEU A 29 -3.45 -16.53 -6.10
C LEU A 29 -4.80 -15.91 -5.72
N PRO A 30 -5.51 -16.50 -4.75
CA PRO A 30 -6.72 -15.89 -4.21
C PRO A 30 -6.36 -14.59 -3.47
N ASP A 31 -7.25 -13.60 -3.59
CA ASP A 31 -7.20 -12.34 -2.85
C ASP A 31 -5.80 -11.67 -2.88
N CYS A 32 -5.20 -11.65 -4.08
CA CYS A 32 -3.84 -11.17 -4.32
C CYS A 32 -3.83 -9.73 -4.86
N TRP A 33 -2.96 -8.89 -4.29
CA TRP A 33 -2.88 -7.46 -4.57
C TRP A 33 -1.42 -6.99 -4.58
N VAL A 34 -1.12 -6.05 -5.46
CA VAL A 34 0.11 -5.24 -5.40
C VAL A 34 -0.23 -3.93 -4.71
N ALA A 35 0.47 -3.59 -3.63
CA ALA A 35 -0.01 -2.60 -2.68
C ALA A 35 1.04 -1.58 -2.21
N ALA A 36 0.64 -0.74 -1.26
CA ALA A 36 1.53 0.13 -0.49
C ALA A 36 2.35 1.11 -1.36
N GLY A 37 3.68 1.00 -1.30
CA GLY A 37 4.60 1.89 -2.00
C GLY A 37 4.40 1.87 -3.51
N PHE A 38 4.00 0.73 -4.07
CA PHE A 38 3.71 0.62 -5.50
C PHE A 38 2.64 1.64 -5.89
N VAL A 39 1.48 1.61 -5.24
CA VAL A 39 0.36 2.52 -5.54
C VAL A 39 0.69 3.95 -5.13
N ARG A 40 1.16 4.14 -3.90
CA ARG A 40 1.33 5.46 -3.28
C ARG A 40 2.31 6.35 -4.03
N CYS A 41 3.47 5.80 -4.42
CA CYS A 41 4.46 6.56 -5.18
C CYS A 41 3.89 7.06 -6.52
N CYS A 42 3.07 6.24 -7.21
CA CYS A 42 2.44 6.62 -8.47
C CYS A 42 1.60 7.89 -8.33
N VAL A 43 0.71 7.87 -7.33
CA VAL A 43 -0.25 8.94 -7.12
C VAL A 43 0.47 10.20 -6.62
N TRP A 44 1.39 10.04 -5.68
CA TRP A 44 2.12 11.19 -5.14
C TRP A 44 3.03 11.86 -6.17
N ASP A 45 3.69 11.10 -7.04
CA ASP A 45 4.47 11.68 -8.15
C ASP A 45 3.57 12.48 -9.09
N HIS A 46 2.42 11.93 -9.46
CA HIS A 46 1.44 12.60 -10.31
C HIS A 46 0.96 13.93 -9.68
N LEU A 47 0.56 13.92 -8.42
CA LEU A 47 0.06 15.11 -7.71
C LEU A 47 1.15 16.17 -7.44
N HIS A 48 2.41 15.75 -7.51
CA HIS A 48 3.56 16.67 -7.47
C HIS A 48 4.06 17.06 -8.86
N GLN A 49 3.42 16.59 -9.94
CA GLN A 49 3.83 16.84 -11.33
C GLN A 49 5.30 16.47 -11.59
N ARG A 50 5.72 15.35 -10.98
CA ARG A 50 7.09 14.85 -11.07
C ARG A 50 7.18 13.77 -12.15
N SER A 51 8.39 13.57 -12.67
CA SER A 51 8.71 12.35 -13.39
C SER A 51 8.45 11.14 -12.49
N PRO A 52 7.99 10.00 -13.06
CA PRO A 52 7.75 8.79 -12.28
C PRO A 52 8.98 8.39 -11.49
N SER A 53 8.82 8.15 -10.19
CA SER A 53 9.85 7.53 -9.38
C SER A 53 10.15 6.12 -9.90
N PRO A 54 11.38 5.61 -9.68
CA PRO A 54 11.67 4.21 -9.87
C PRO A 54 10.68 3.32 -9.12
N MET A 55 10.53 2.06 -9.57
CA MET A 55 9.76 1.07 -8.81
C MET A 55 10.27 1.00 -7.36
N PRO A 56 9.37 0.82 -6.37
CA PRO A 56 9.79 0.64 -4.99
C PRO A 56 10.83 -0.49 -4.85
N HIS A 57 11.77 -0.32 -3.93
CA HIS A 57 12.70 -1.38 -3.56
C HIS A 57 12.00 -2.63 -3.02
N ASP A 58 10.79 -2.45 -2.47
CA ASP A 58 9.88 -3.46 -1.97
C ASP A 58 8.52 -3.34 -2.69
N ILE A 59 8.32 -4.14 -3.73
CA ILE A 59 7.01 -4.34 -4.37
C ILE A 59 6.23 -5.32 -3.51
N ASP A 60 5.38 -4.77 -2.63
CA ASP A 60 4.52 -5.54 -1.75
C ASP A 60 3.43 -6.27 -2.55
N VAL A 61 3.58 -7.59 -2.69
CA VAL A 61 2.57 -8.52 -3.19
C VAL A 61 1.95 -9.23 -1.99
N ILE A 62 0.75 -8.80 -1.63
CA ILE A 62 0.00 -9.39 -0.52
C ILE A 62 -1.08 -10.31 -1.05
N TRP A 63 -1.29 -11.43 -0.39
CA TRP A 63 -2.33 -12.38 -0.75
C TRP A 63 -2.91 -13.03 0.51
N TYR A 64 -4.05 -13.70 0.41
CA TYR A 64 -4.69 -14.32 1.57
C TYR A 64 -5.21 -15.72 1.24
N ASP A 65 -4.64 -16.70 1.94
CA ASP A 65 -5.15 -18.07 1.96
C ASP A 65 -4.74 -18.73 3.28
N PRO A 66 -5.67 -18.98 4.22
CA PRO A 66 -5.34 -19.58 5.49
C PRO A 66 -4.89 -21.06 5.35
N SER A 67 -5.23 -21.72 4.24
CA SER A 67 -4.81 -23.11 4.00
C SER A 67 -3.34 -23.23 3.55
N LYS A 68 -2.73 -22.14 3.08
CA LYS A 68 -1.36 -22.08 2.56
C LYS A 68 -0.48 -21.06 3.30
N ALA A 69 -0.68 -20.93 4.60
CA ALA A 69 -0.07 -19.89 5.43
C ALA A 69 1.38 -20.19 5.89
N THR A 70 2.24 -20.73 5.02
CA THR A 70 3.65 -21.02 5.37
C THR A 70 4.62 -20.02 4.76
N GLN A 71 5.69 -19.69 5.50
CA GLN A 71 6.77 -18.84 4.98
C GLN A 71 7.46 -19.44 3.76
N ALA A 72 7.57 -20.77 3.69
CA ALA A 72 8.17 -21.47 2.55
C ALA A 72 7.37 -21.27 1.26
N HIS A 73 6.04 -21.25 1.34
CA HIS A 73 5.19 -21.01 0.17
C HIS A 73 5.35 -19.58 -0.36
N ASP A 74 5.39 -18.59 0.55
CA ASP A 74 5.69 -17.20 0.17
C ASP A 74 7.05 -17.07 -0.52
N ALA A 75 8.08 -17.72 0.03
CA ALA A 75 9.43 -17.68 -0.55
C ALA A 75 9.49 -18.34 -1.94
N MET A 76 8.71 -19.41 -2.17
CA MET A 76 8.59 -20.05 -3.47
C MET A 76 7.92 -19.11 -4.49
N LEU A 77 6.84 -18.43 -4.12
CA LEU A 77 6.15 -17.46 -4.96
C LEU A 77 7.05 -16.25 -5.29
N GLU A 78 7.75 -15.72 -4.29
CA GLU A 78 8.73 -14.65 -4.46
C GLU A 78 9.85 -15.06 -5.42
N SER A 79 10.37 -16.28 -5.26
CA SER A 79 11.39 -16.86 -6.16
C SER A 79 10.88 -17.03 -7.59
N SER A 80 9.60 -17.39 -7.77
CA SER A 80 8.97 -17.48 -9.10
C SER A 80 8.88 -16.12 -9.79
N LEU A 81 8.53 -15.07 -9.05
CA LEU A 81 8.52 -13.70 -9.57
C LEU A 81 9.93 -13.20 -9.91
N ILE A 82 10.92 -13.48 -9.05
CA ILE A 82 12.34 -13.16 -9.31
C ILE A 82 12.84 -13.86 -10.58
N ALA A 83 12.45 -15.12 -10.81
CA ALA A 83 12.84 -15.85 -12.01
C ALA A 83 12.23 -15.25 -13.30
N ARG A 84 11.05 -14.63 -13.21
CA ARG A 84 10.39 -13.93 -14.33
C ARG A 84 10.98 -12.55 -14.57
N ASP A 85 11.28 -11.82 -13.49
CA ASP A 85 11.93 -10.51 -13.54
C ASP A 85 12.71 -10.24 -12.24
N GLY A 86 14.02 -10.50 -12.29
CA GLY A 86 14.93 -10.32 -11.16
C GLY A 86 15.40 -8.87 -10.96
N THR A 87 14.99 -7.94 -11.83
CA THR A 87 15.32 -6.51 -11.69
C THR A 87 14.39 -5.80 -10.70
N LEU A 88 13.28 -6.44 -10.34
CA LEU A 88 12.24 -5.91 -9.46
C LEU A 88 12.38 -6.46 -8.03
N GLY A 89 12.15 -5.59 -7.05
CA GLY A 89 12.29 -5.93 -5.63
C GLY A 89 11.04 -6.59 -5.05
N TRP A 90 10.78 -7.85 -5.40
CA TRP A 90 9.58 -8.58 -4.97
C TRP A 90 9.53 -8.84 -3.46
N SER A 91 8.38 -8.59 -2.83
CA SER A 91 8.09 -8.94 -1.44
C SER A 91 6.72 -9.63 -1.37
N VAL A 92 6.71 -10.97 -1.33
CA VAL A 92 5.46 -11.75 -1.32
C VAL A 92 5.13 -12.19 0.10
N LYS A 93 3.93 -11.86 0.59
CA LYS A 93 3.51 -12.18 1.97
C LYS A 93 2.05 -12.60 2.05
N ASN A 94 1.81 -13.84 2.51
CA ASN A 94 0.48 -14.30 2.86
C ASN A 94 0.00 -13.61 4.14
N GLN A 95 -1.07 -12.84 4.04
CA GLN A 95 -1.61 -12.08 5.16
C GLN A 95 -2.21 -12.99 6.25
N ALA A 96 -2.64 -14.21 5.92
CA ALA A 96 -3.18 -15.15 6.89
C ALA A 96 -2.22 -15.47 8.06
N ARG A 97 -0.89 -15.39 7.86
CA ARG A 97 0.13 -15.59 8.91
C ARG A 97 0.72 -14.30 9.48
N MET A 98 0.55 -13.17 8.79
CA MET A 98 1.27 -11.94 9.14
C MET A 98 0.79 -11.31 10.45
N HIS A 99 -0.45 -11.58 10.86
CA HIS A 99 -1.00 -11.11 12.12
C HIS A 99 -0.17 -11.58 13.33
N GLU A 100 0.34 -12.82 13.32
CA GLU A 100 1.17 -13.37 14.41
C GLU A 100 2.46 -12.55 14.58
N ARG A 101 3.16 -12.30 13.48
CA ARG A 101 4.39 -11.49 13.46
C ARG A 101 4.13 -10.05 13.90
N ASN A 102 2.98 -9.50 13.55
CA ASN A 102 2.64 -8.11 13.84
C ASN A 102 1.97 -7.92 15.21
N ALA A 103 1.73 -9.01 15.94
CA ALA A 103 0.94 -9.05 17.18
C ALA A 103 -0.47 -8.44 16.99
N ASP A 104 -1.09 -8.73 15.85
CA ASP A 104 -2.45 -8.31 15.50
C ASP A 104 -3.47 -9.44 15.67
N LEU A 105 -4.75 -9.08 15.61
CA LEU A 105 -5.81 -10.07 15.49
C LEU A 105 -5.74 -10.74 14.11
N PRO A 106 -6.18 -12.00 13.96
CA PRO A 106 -6.25 -12.66 12.67
C PRO A 106 -7.03 -11.82 11.65
N TYR A 107 -6.44 -11.64 10.47
CA TYR A 107 -7.07 -10.89 9.39
C TYR A 107 -8.10 -11.76 8.65
N LEU A 108 -9.12 -11.12 8.09
CA LEU A 108 -10.19 -11.81 7.34
C LEU A 108 -9.89 -11.97 5.85
N THR A 109 -9.17 -11.00 5.28
CA THR A 109 -8.78 -10.91 3.87
C THR A 109 -7.47 -10.14 3.76
N ALA A 110 -6.84 -10.12 2.58
CA ALA A 110 -5.71 -9.26 2.30
C ALA A 110 -6.10 -7.77 2.40
N SER A 111 -7.32 -7.41 1.97
CA SER A 111 -7.82 -6.05 2.14
C SER A 111 -8.09 -5.67 3.59
N ASP A 112 -8.50 -6.62 4.43
CA ASP A 112 -8.67 -6.42 5.86
C ASP A 112 -7.31 -6.25 6.56
N ALA A 113 -6.30 -7.03 6.17
CA ALA A 113 -4.94 -6.90 6.69
C ALA A 113 -4.36 -5.48 6.50
N MET A 114 -4.70 -4.82 5.39
CA MET A 114 -4.31 -3.42 5.13
C MET A 114 -4.86 -2.43 6.18
N ARG A 115 -5.94 -2.76 6.90
CA ARG A 115 -6.46 -1.93 8.01
C ARG A 115 -5.51 -1.84 9.19
N TYR A 116 -4.61 -2.81 9.32
CA TYR A 116 -3.62 -2.88 10.38
C TYR A 116 -2.28 -2.23 9.99
N TRP A 117 -2.20 -1.62 8.80
CA TRP A 117 -0.99 -0.95 8.36
C TRP A 117 -0.78 0.39 9.06
N PRO A 118 0.46 0.91 9.09
CA PRO A 118 0.74 2.12 9.85
C PRO A 118 0.00 3.36 9.35
N GLU A 119 -0.25 3.51 8.04
CA GLU A 119 -0.88 4.71 7.46
C GLU A 119 -2.02 4.39 6.49
N THR A 120 -3.08 5.20 6.52
CA THR A 120 -4.27 5.07 5.67
C THR A 120 -3.94 5.23 4.19
N ALA A 121 -3.14 6.24 3.82
CA ALA A 121 -2.72 6.50 2.44
C ALA A 121 -1.81 5.40 1.85
N THR A 122 -1.23 4.54 2.69
CA THR A 122 -0.46 3.37 2.25
C THR A 122 -1.36 2.14 2.08
N ALA A 123 -2.51 2.07 2.77
CA ALA A 123 -3.44 0.94 2.74
C ALA A 123 -4.31 0.92 1.47
N VAL A 124 -3.65 0.79 0.32
CA VAL A 124 -4.28 0.66 -1.00
C VAL A 124 -3.59 -0.44 -1.79
N GLY A 125 -4.38 -1.35 -2.36
CA GLY A 125 -3.94 -2.43 -3.24
C GLY A 125 -4.62 -2.34 -4.60
N VAL A 126 -3.91 -2.78 -5.63
CA VAL A 126 -4.42 -2.91 -7.00
C VAL A 126 -4.10 -4.28 -7.56
N ARG A 127 -4.95 -4.78 -8.46
CA ARG A 127 -4.69 -6.03 -9.20
C ARG A 127 -5.28 -5.94 -10.61
N LEU A 128 -4.77 -6.75 -11.51
CA LEU A 128 -5.36 -6.93 -12.83
C LEU A 128 -6.44 -8.01 -12.77
N ASN A 129 -7.65 -7.70 -13.22
CA ASN A 129 -8.74 -8.66 -13.29
C ASN A 129 -8.73 -9.43 -14.64
N ASP A 130 -9.67 -10.37 -14.78
CA ASP A 130 -9.76 -11.27 -15.95
C ASP A 130 -10.04 -10.52 -17.25
N LEU A 131 -10.70 -9.36 -17.16
CA LEU A 131 -11.02 -8.49 -18.31
C LEU A 131 -9.92 -7.46 -18.59
N ALA A 132 -8.73 -7.65 -18.01
CA ALA A 132 -7.61 -6.70 -18.08
C ALA A 132 -7.91 -5.30 -17.51
N GLY A 133 -8.98 -5.16 -16.73
CA GLY A 133 -9.24 -3.99 -15.91
C GLY A 133 -8.45 -4.01 -14.60
N ILE A 134 -8.38 -2.88 -13.92
CA ILE A 134 -7.67 -2.75 -12.64
C ILE A 134 -8.69 -2.67 -11.50
N ASP A 135 -8.72 -3.68 -10.64
CA ASP A 135 -9.49 -3.63 -9.39
C ASP A 135 -8.68 -2.88 -8.32
N ILE A 136 -9.39 -2.21 -7.42
CA ILE A 136 -8.79 -1.44 -6.31
C ILE A 136 -9.37 -1.93 -4.98
N ALA A 137 -8.49 -2.22 -4.03
CA ALA A 137 -8.82 -2.41 -2.62
C ALA A 137 -8.33 -1.20 -1.83
N ALA A 138 -9.25 -0.47 -1.20
CA ALA A 138 -8.94 0.72 -0.40
C ALA A 138 -9.82 0.74 0.87
N PRO A 139 -9.48 -0.02 1.92
CA PRO A 139 -10.32 -0.18 3.12
C PRO A 139 -10.61 1.13 3.88
N PHE A 140 -9.81 2.18 3.67
CA PHE A 140 -10.02 3.53 4.22
C PHE A 140 -10.49 4.56 3.17
N GLY A 141 -10.80 4.10 1.95
CA GLY A 141 -11.00 4.98 0.80
C GLY A 141 -9.70 5.56 0.24
N LEU A 142 -9.83 6.40 -0.79
CA LEU A 142 -8.69 6.98 -1.52
C LEU A 142 -8.38 8.43 -1.14
N HIS A 143 -9.21 9.08 -0.34
CA HIS A 143 -9.08 10.51 -0.05
C HIS A 143 -7.73 10.86 0.57
N ASP A 144 -7.28 10.17 1.63
CA ASP A 144 -5.98 10.47 2.25
C ASP A 144 -4.81 10.31 1.27
N LEU A 145 -4.88 9.34 0.35
CA LEU A 145 -3.87 9.14 -0.67
C LEU A 145 -3.83 10.32 -1.66
N PHE A 146 -4.99 10.78 -2.13
CA PHE A 146 -5.11 11.84 -3.14
C PHE A 146 -5.02 13.26 -2.57
N ASP A 147 -5.39 13.45 -1.30
CA ASP A 147 -5.30 14.72 -0.57
C ASP A 147 -3.91 14.91 0.07
N LEU A 148 -2.96 14.01 -0.23
CA LEU A 148 -1.58 14.06 0.25
C LEU A 148 -1.49 14.04 1.78
N VAL A 149 -2.34 13.25 2.42
CA VAL A 149 -2.42 13.12 3.89
C VAL A 149 -1.81 11.80 4.33
N VAL A 150 -0.79 11.88 5.18
CA VAL A 150 -0.22 10.71 5.85
C VAL A 150 -0.80 10.64 7.26
N ARG A 151 -1.92 9.94 7.39
CA ARG A 151 -2.62 9.72 8.66
C ARG A 151 -2.34 8.32 9.22
N PRO A 152 -2.01 8.18 10.51
CA PRO A 152 -1.89 6.87 11.13
C PRO A 152 -3.24 6.17 11.27
N THR A 153 -3.26 4.84 11.17
CA THR A 153 -4.46 4.04 11.49
C THR A 153 -4.69 4.00 13.01
N GLU A 154 -5.88 3.61 13.44
CA GLU A 154 -6.32 3.65 14.85
C GLU A 154 -5.34 2.98 15.83
N ARG A 155 -4.80 1.81 15.46
CA ARG A 155 -3.84 1.10 16.31
C ARG A 155 -2.51 1.86 16.45
N PHE A 156 -2.10 2.58 15.42
CA PHE A 156 -0.90 3.41 15.42
C PHE A 156 -1.14 4.77 16.09
N LEU A 157 -2.39 5.20 16.22
CA LEU A 157 -2.77 6.33 17.06
C LEU A 157 -2.71 6.02 18.55
N THR A 158 -2.98 4.79 18.98
CA THR A 158 -3.13 4.46 20.41
C THR A 158 -1.96 3.65 20.97
N ALA A 159 -1.57 2.56 20.31
CA ALA A 159 -0.63 1.58 20.87
C ALA A 159 0.74 1.56 20.17
N LYS A 160 0.82 2.02 18.92
CA LYS A 160 2.03 1.95 18.08
C LYS A 160 2.52 3.32 17.58
N GLN A 161 2.27 4.39 18.34
CA GLN A 161 2.63 5.78 17.97
C GLN A 161 4.12 5.95 17.64
N SER A 162 5.00 5.38 18.47
CA SER A 162 6.46 5.47 18.28
C SER A 162 6.92 4.79 16.99
N VAL A 163 6.26 3.69 16.59
CA VAL A 163 6.54 2.97 15.33
C VAL A 163 6.17 3.83 14.14
N TYR A 164 4.97 4.44 14.14
CA TYR A 164 4.56 5.37 13.09
C TYR A 164 5.50 6.58 13.00
N ALA A 165 5.80 7.24 14.13
CA ALA A 165 6.70 8.39 14.15
C ALA A 165 8.13 8.03 13.67
N GLY A 166 8.64 6.86 14.04
CA GLY A 166 9.92 6.33 13.55
C GLY A 166 9.90 6.10 12.04
N ARG A 167 8.80 5.57 11.51
CA ARG A 167 8.62 5.31 10.08
C ARG A 167 8.54 6.60 9.26
N VAL A 168 7.79 7.61 9.70
CA VAL A 168 7.74 8.92 9.05
C VAL A 168 9.14 9.53 8.96
N ARG A 169 9.90 9.52 10.07
CA ARG A 169 11.28 10.03 10.08
C ARG A 169 12.20 9.24 9.16
N GLY A 170 12.15 7.91 9.23
CA GLY A 170 13.02 7.04 8.45
C GLY A 170 12.77 7.08 6.95
N LYS A 171 11.50 7.23 6.53
CA LYS A 171 11.15 7.34 5.11
C LYS A 171 11.33 8.75 4.56
N ASN A 172 11.31 9.79 5.41
CA ASN A 172 11.49 11.19 5.05
C ASN A 172 10.65 11.62 3.83
N TRP A 173 9.38 11.22 3.78
CA TRP A 173 8.55 11.41 2.58
C TRP A 173 8.43 12.87 2.14
N GLN A 174 8.38 13.82 3.08
CA GLN A 174 8.32 15.24 2.76
C GLN A 174 9.57 15.76 2.04
N GLY A 175 10.72 15.07 2.13
CA GLY A 175 11.90 15.39 1.33
C GLY A 175 11.71 15.09 -0.17
N THR A 176 10.87 14.11 -0.50
CA THR A 176 10.56 13.73 -1.90
C THR A 176 9.27 14.39 -2.40
N TRP A 177 8.25 14.43 -1.53
CA TRP A 177 6.90 14.92 -1.80
C TRP A 177 6.55 16.03 -0.80
N PRO A 178 7.01 17.28 -1.03
CA PRO A 178 6.93 18.37 -0.06
C PRO A 178 5.51 18.86 0.25
N LYS A 179 4.51 18.52 -0.57
CA LYS A 179 3.10 18.88 -0.30
C LYS A 179 2.41 17.92 0.66
N LEU A 180 3.08 16.87 1.13
CA LEU A 180 2.49 15.92 2.09
C LEU A 180 2.22 16.58 3.43
N ARG A 181 1.01 16.37 3.94
CA ARG A 181 0.58 16.70 5.29
C ARG A 181 0.67 15.46 6.17
N ILE A 182 1.55 15.49 7.16
CA ILE A 182 1.72 14.40 8.12
C ILE A 182 0.89 14.69 9.37
N GLU A 183 0.04 13.75 9.77
CA GLU A 183 -0.74 13.85 11.01
C GLU A 183 -0.08 13.04 12.12
N PHE A 184 0.26 13.66 13.25
CA PHE A 184 0.82 12.97 14.41
C PHE A 184 -0.23 12.78 15.52
N PRO A 185 -0.22 11.62 16.22
CA PRO A 185 -1.03 11.44 17.42
C PRO A 185 -0.68 12.52 18.45
N GLY A 186 -1.68 13.23 18.98
CA GLY A 186 -1.50 14.24 20.03
C GLY A 186 -1.38 15.70 19.54
N ALA A 187 -1.33 15.94 18.23
CA ALA A 187 -1.61 17.27 17.70
C ALA A 187 -3.14 17.46 17.70
N ALA A 188 -3.71 17.86 18.85
CA ALA A 188 -5.03 18.45 18.83
C ALA A 188 -5.03 19.53 17.75
N SER A 189 -5.97 19.46 16.80
CA SER A 189 -6.20 20.61 15.95
C SER A 189 -6.61 21.75 16.88
N CYS A 190 -5.70 22.69 17.14
CA CYS A 190 -6.08 24.03 17.52
C CYS A 190 -6.84 24.63 16.33
N ARG A 191 -8.10 24.23 16.13
CA ARG A 191 -9.08 25.13 15.56
C ARG A 191 -9.43 26.06 16.70
N ALA A 192 -8.86 27.26 16.65
CA ALA A 192 -9.32 28.38 17.44
C ALA A 192 -10.85 28.45 17.27
N LEU A 193 -11.57 28.23 18.36
CA LEU A 193 -12.92 28.72 18.49
C LEU A 193 -12.79 30.24 18.52
N GLU A 194 -13.12 30.89 17.41
CA GLU A 194 -13.37 32.34 17.43
C GLU A 194 -14.63 32.56 18.28
N PRO A 195 -14.61 33.46 19.26
CA PRO A 195 -15.81 33.82 20.00
C PRO A 195 -16.65 34.81 19.18
N ASP A 196 -17.97 34.58 19.18
CA ASP A 196 -19.00 35.58 18.83
C ASP A 196 -18.98 36.76 19.83
#